data_AF-A0ABD2N6L3-F1
#
_entry.id   AF-A0ABD2N6L3-F1
#
_cell.length_a   1.000
_cell.length_b   1.000
_cell.length_c   1.000
_cell.angle_alpha   90.00
_cell.angle_beta   90.00
_cell.angle_gamma   90.00
#
_symmetry.space_group_name_H-M   'P 1'
#
loop_
_entity.id
_entity.type
_entity.pdbx_description
1 polymer ?
#
loop_
_entity_poly.entity_id
_entity_poly.type
_entity_poly.pdbx_seq_one_letter_code
_entity_poly.pdbx_strand_id
1 'polypeptide(L)'
;MRFDKAVGHNKRRKPKNRANKINLVFDEEKEGFHKRKLQRKKQAKEKFEKDLKEEKKKIKAEAKESYKKLVVSHRPIPELESLLEEEYEDEDATIKIIELSTNEIAKRNNWIGPNQPKYSSDHEGENDIEDDSNEEVEDIPGMELHTKKVKIVEKKTKKFETEKDVKKELKKIATKTVQKSKVFQMKNKMERQKQKRNHYSRKIERKV
;
A
#
# COMPACT_ATOMS: atom_id res chain seq x y z
N MET A 1 29.18 21.64 -24.97
CA MET A 1 29.29 20.37 -24.23
C MET A 1 28.99 19.22 -25.19
N ARG A 2 30.00 18.42 -25.55
CA ARG A 2 29.84 17.25 -26.43
C ARG A 2 29.54 16.02 -25.55
N PHE A 3 28.45 15.33 -25.82
CA PHE A 3 28.09 14.08 -25.17
C PHE A 3 28.82 12.92 -25.85
N ASP A 4 29.71 12.25 -25.12
CA ASP A 4 30.36 11.03 -25.58
C ASP A 4 29.38 9.86 -25.57
N LYS A 5 28.99 9.40 -26.76
CA LYS A 5 28.28 8.13 -26.98
C LYS A 5 29.24 6.98 -26.64
N ALA A 6 28.89 6.20 -25.61
CA ALA A 6 29.59 4.96 -25.30
C ALA A 6 29.52 3.98 -26.49
N VAL A 7 30.64 3.82 -27.19
CA VAL A 7 30.85 2.82 -28.24
C VAL A 7 30.96 1.44 -27.58
N GLY A 8 29.97 0.58 -27.84
CA GLY A 8 29.97 -0.79 -27.35
C GLY A 8 31.20 -1.55 -27.87
N HIS A 9 32.16 -1.84 -27.00
CA HIS A 9 33.31 -2.67 -27.32
C HIS A 9 32.85 -4.10 -27.64
N ASN A 10 32.95 -4.45 -28.92
CA ASN A 10 32.73 -5.79 -29.45
C ASN A 10 33.90 -6.70 -29.00
N LYS A 11 33.88 -7.18 -27.75
CA LYS A 11 34.91 -8.08 -27.20
C LYS A 11 34.90 -9.40 -27.98
N ARG A 12 35.89 -9.59 -28.86
CA ARG A 12 36.20 -10.88 -29.50
C ARG A 12 36.42 -11.93 -28.40
N ARG A 13 35.59 -12.98 -28.38
CA ARG A 13 35.67 -14.06 -27.38
C ARG A 13 36.95 -14.87 -27.62
N LYS A 14 37.77 -15.05 -26.58
CA LYS A 14 38.98 -15.89 -26.65
C LYS A 14 38.61 -17.35 -27.00
N PRO A 15 39.48 -18.10 -27.70
CA PRO A 15 39.23 -19.50 -28.04
C PRO A 15 39.10 -20.35 -26.77
N LYS A 16 38.06 -21.18 -26.69
CA LYS A 16 37.84 -22.09 -25.55
C LYS A 16 38.95 -23.14 -25.48
N ASN A 17 39.54 -23.31 -24.31
CA ASN A 17 40.54 -24.35 -24.04
C ASN A 17 39.94 -25.74 -24.31
N ARG A 18 40.61 -26.53 -25.15
CA ARG A 18 40.18 -27.89 -25.54
C ARG A 18 40.24 -28.89 -24.38
N ALA A 19 41.09 -28.65 -23.38
CA ALA A 19 41.21 -29.52 -22.20
C ALA A 19 39.95 -29.54 -21.32
N ASN A 20 39.19 -28.45 -21.28
CA ASN A 20 37.95 -28.35 -20.49
C ASN A 20 36.70 -28.75 -21.28
N LYS A 21 36.87 -29.40 -22.45
CA LYS A 21 35.73 -29.89 -23.21
C LYS A 21 35.23 -31.19 -22.58
N ILE A 22 34.02 -31.13 -22.05
CA ILE A 22 33.30 -32.31 -21.55
C ILE A 22 32.59 -32.95 -22.74
N ASN A 23 32.92 -34.21 -23.04
CA ASN A 23 32.16 -35.01 -24.00
C ASN A 23 30.84 -35.41 -23.36
N LEU A 24 29.75 -34.78 -23.81
CA LEU A 24 28.39 -35.14 -23.43
C LEU A 24 27.99 -36.38 -24.23
N VAL A 25 28.26 -37.57 -23.68
CA VAL A 25 27.75 -38.84 -24.20
C VAL A 25 26.31 -39.01 -23.70
N PHE A 26 25.40 -39.42 -24.59
CA PHE A 26 23.99 -39.56 -24.28
C PHE A 26 23.73 -40.99 -23.78
N ASP A 27 23.39 -41.15 -22.50
CA ASP A 27 22.88 -42.42 -21.97
C ASP A 27 21.46 -42.66 -22.53
N GLU A 28 21.28 -43.71 -23.33
CA GLU A 28 19.97 -44.04 -23.91
C GLU A 28 18.95 -44.51 -22.85
N GLU A 29 19.42 -45.09 -21.75
CA GLU A 29 18.59 -45.53 -20.62
C GLU A 29 17.96 -44.35 -19.84
N LYS A 30 18.66 -43.21 -19.79
CA LYS A 30 18.14 -42.00 -19.13
C LYS A 30 17.31 -41.22 -20.14
N GLU A 31 16.02 -41.53 -20.16
CA GLU A 31 15.12 -41.05 -21.20
C GLU A 31 15.25 -39.54 -21.52
N GLY A 32 15.45 -39.26 -22.81
CA GLY A 32 15.17 -38.02 -23.55
C GLY A 32 15.20 -36.66 -22.85
N PHE A 33 15.98 -35.71 -23.37
CA PHE A 33 15.91 -34.28 -23.01
C PHE A 33 14.47 -33.71 -23.02
N HIS A 34 13.63 -34.19 -23.95
CA HIS A 34 12.22 -33.82 -24.04
C HIS A 34 11.43 -34.20 -22.78
N LYS A 35 11.58 -35.43 -22.27
CA LYS A 35 10.89 -35.90 -21.07
C LYS A 35 11.34 -35.13 -19.83
N ARG A 36 12.65 -34.91 -19.66
CA ARG A 36 13.17 -34.02 -18.60
C ARG A 36 12.66 -32.58 -18.70
N LYS A 37 12.47 -32.06 -19.92
CA LYS A 37 11.88 -30.72 -20.12
C LYS A 37 10.41 -30.69 -19.74
N LEU A 38 9.64 -31.74 -20.05
CA LEU A 38 8.25 -31.89 -19.61
C LEU A 38 8.14 -32.04 -18.10
N GLN A 39 8.99 -32.86 -17.48
CA GLN A 39 9.03 -33.04 -16.03
C GLN A 39 9.34 -31.72 -15.30
N ARG A 40 10.37 -30.98 -15.73
CA ARG A 40 10.69 -29.64 -15.20
C ARG A 40 9.51 -28.68 -15.34
N LYS A 41 8.82 -28.69 -16.48
CA LYS A 41 7.60 -27.88 -16.68
C LYS A 41 6.48 -28.29 -15.73
N LYS A 42 6.27 -29.59 -15.50
CA LYS A 42 5.25 -30.12 -14.59
C LYS A 42 5.55 -29.70 -13.15
N GLN A 43 6.78 -29.94 -12.68
CA GLN A 43 7.23 -29.53 -11.34
C GLN A 43 7.08 -28.01 -11.12
N ALA A 44 7.44 -27.19 -12.11
CA ALA A 44 7.29 -25.74 -12.01
C ALA A 44 5.82 -25.30 -11.91
N LYS A 45 4.90 -25.97 -12.63
CA LYS A 45 3.46 -25.73 -12.53
C LYS A 45 2.92 -26.11 -11.14
N GLU A 46 3.26 -27.31 -10.68
CA GLU A 46 2.81 -27.80 -9.36
C GLU A 46 3.31 -26.92 -8.22
N LYS A 47 4.59 -26.51 -8.26
CA LYS A 47 5.14 -25.57 -7.29
C LYS A 47 4.38 -24.24 -7.31
N PHE A 48 4.13 -23.68 -8.49
CA PHE A 48 3.39 -22.44 -8.63
C PHE A 48 1.94 -22.53 -8.09
N GLU A 49 1.28 -23.67 -8.29
CA GLU A 49 -0.05 -23.91 -7.73
C GLU A 49 -0.05 -24.07 -6.20
N LYS A 50 0.99 -24.69 -5.63
CA LYS A 50 1.19 -24.77 -4.17
C LYS A 50 1.38 -23.37 -3.59
N ASP A 51 2.28 -22.58 -4.18
CA ASP A 51 2.54 -21.19 -3.77
C ASP A 51 1.25 -20.34 -3.82
N LEU A 52 0.42 -20.52 -4.87
CA LEU A 52 -0.89 -19.85 -4.98
C LEU A 52 -1.88 -20.25 -3.87
N LYS A 53 -1.88 -21.50 -3.45
CA LYS A 53 -2.76 -21.99 -2.37
C LYS A 53 -2.30 -21.47 -1.02
N GLU A 54 -1.00 -21.47 -0.76
CA GLU A 54 -0.39 -20.97 0.48
C GLU A 54 -0.60 -19.47 0.64
N GLU A 55 -0.38 -18.68 -0.42
CA GLU A 55 -0.68 -17.23 -0.40
C GLU A 55 -2.15 -16.94 -0.11
N LYS A 56 -3.08 -17.68 -0.72
CA LYS A 56 -4.52 -17.54 -0.42
C LYS A 56 -4.83 -17.84 1.04
N LYS A 57 -4.22 -18.90 1.60
CA LYS A 57 -4.38 -19.26 3.01
C LYS A 57 -3.84 -18.14 3.91
N LYS A 58 -2.66 -17.61 3.59
CA LYS A 58 -2.01 -16.53 4.33
C LYS A 58 -2.84 -15.26 4.34
N ILE A 59 -3.30 -14.80 3.17
CA ILE A 59 -4.16 -13.60 3.05
C ILE A 59 -5.48 -13.79 3.84
N LYS A 60 -6.06 -14.99 3.80
CA LYS A 60 -7.28 -15.28 4.57
C LYS A 60 -7.03 -15.27 6.09
N ALA A 61 -5.89 -15.82 6.54
CA ALA A 61 -5.49 -15.79 7.94
C ALA A 61 -5.22 -14.36 8.42
N GLU A 62 -4.44 -13.59 7.66
CA GLU A 62 -4.15 -12.19 7.94
C GLU A 62 -5.43 -11.34 8.02
N ALA A 63 -6.39 -11.55 7.11
CA ALA A 63 -7.68 -10.84 7.15
C ALA A 63 -8.53 -11.21 8.38
N LYS A 64 -8.48 -12.47 8.84
CA LYS A 64 -9.15 -12.89 10.07
C LYS A 64 -8.50 -12.29 11.30
N GLU A 65 -7.16 -12.26 11.34
CA GLU A 65 -6.41 -11.64 12.42
C GLU A 65 -6.61 -10.14 12.48
N SER A 66 -6.62 -9.45 11.33
CA SER A 66 -6.91 -8.01 11.27
C SER A 66 -8.33 -7.71 11.76
N TYR A 67 -9.32 -8.53 11.37
CA TYR A 67 -10.68 -8.39 11.86
C TYR A 67 -10.78 -8.66 13.37
N LYS A 68 -10.14 -9.72 13.87
CA LYS A 68 -10.10 -10.02 15.30
C LYS A 68 -9.46 -8.88 16.09
N LYS A 69 -8.34 -8.31 15.61
CA LYS A 69 -7.69 -7.16 16.24
C LYS A 69 -8.62 -5.95 16.29
N LEU A 70 -9.28 -5.62 15.18
CA LEU A 70 -10.23 -4.50 15.13
C LEU A 70 -11.42 -4.73 16.09
N VAL A 71 -12.05 -5.89 16.03
CA VAL A 71 -13.25 -6.17 16.85
C VAL A 71 -12.91 -6.34 18.34
N VAL A 72 -11.84 -7.05 18.69
CA VAL A 72 -11.48 -7.29 20.10
C VAL A 72 -10.98 -6.02 20.77
N SER A 73 -10.22 -5.17 20.07
CA SER A 73 -9.76 -3.89 20.65
C SER A 73 -10.88 -2.87 20.89
N HIS A 74 -12.00 -2.96 20.16
CA HIS A 74 -13.12 -2.03 20.27
C HIS A 74 -14.27 -2.57 21.14
N ARG A 75 -14.12 -3.75 21.75
CA ARG A 75 -15.10 -4.23 22.72
C ARG A 75 -14.87 -3.49 24.04
N PRO A 76 -15.90 -2.86 24.62
CA PRO A 76 -15.77 -2.27 25.95
C PRO A 76 -15.39 -3.38 26.93
N ILE A 77 -14.40 -3.10 27.77
CA ILE A 77 -13.97 -4.00 28.84
C ILE A 77 -14.85 -3.63 30.04
N PRO A 78 -15.74 -4.53 30.52
CA PRO A 78 -16.70 -4.19 31.57
C PRO A 78 -16.05 -3.62 32.84
N GLU A 79 -14.86 -4.12 33.20
CA GLU A 79 -14.09 -3.65 34.36
C GLU A 79 -13.55 -2.22 34.20
N LEU A 80 -13.26 -1.76 32.96
CA LEU A 80 -12.83 -0.38 32.72
C LEU A 80 -14.01 0.57 32.59
N GLU A 81 -15.15 0.09 32.10
CA GLU A 81 -16.38 0.88 31.97
C GLU A 81 -16.90 1.27 33.37
N SER A 82 -16.89 0.33 34.33
CA SER A 82 -17.23 0.64 35.72
C SER A 82 -16.28 1.67 36.35
N LEU A 83 -14.96 1.57 36.11
CA LEU A 83 -13.97 2.53 36.63
C LEU A 83 -14.09 3.93 36.01
N LEU A 84 -14.60 4.04 34.78
CA LEU A 84 -14.86 5.31 34.10
C LEU A 84 -16.15 6.00 34.60
N GLU A 85 -17.09 5.20 35.13
CA GLU A 85 -18.38 5.68 35.64
C GLU A 85 -18.35 6.00 37.14
N GLU A 86 -17.39 5.43 37.89
CA GLU A 86 -17.24 5.65 39.33
C GLU A 86 -16.94 7.12 39.66
N GLU A 87 -17.79 7.69 40.52
CA GLU A 87 -17.60 8.99 41.14
C GLU A 87 -16.78 8.77 42.42
N TYR A 88 -15.63 9.45 42.52
CA TYR A 88 -14.75 9.32 43.68
C TYR A 88 -15.20 10.32 44.75
N GLU A 89 -15.60 9.82 45.92
CA GLU A 89 -15.90 10.65 47.09
C GLU A 89 -14.61 10.89 47.89
N ASP A 90 -14.16 12.15 47.94
CA ASP A 90 -13.19 12.63 48.92
C ASP A 90 -13.93 13.30 50.10
N GLU A 91 -13.24 13.49 51.23
CA GLU A 91 -13.82 13.96 52.50
C GLU A 91 -14.63 15.27 52.40
N ASP A 92 -14.38 16.11 51.38
CA ASP A 92 -15.07 17.39 51.14
C ASP A 92 -15.72 17.54 49.75
N ALA A 93 -15.49 16.61 48.80
CA ALA A 93 -15.97 16.77 47.42
C ALA A 93 -16.04 15.45 46.62
N THR A 94 -17.02 15.35 45.71
CA THR A 94 -17.13 14.25 44.74
C THR A 94 -16.47 14.63 43.42
N ILE A 95 -15.51 13.84 42.95
CA ILE A 95 -14.73 14.08 41.73
C ILE A 95 -15.15 13.09 40.64
N LYS A 96 -15.45 13.62 39.44
CA LYS A 96 -15.75 12.83 38.24
C LYS A 96 -14.73 13.13 37.15
N ILE A 97 -13.98 12.10 36.74
CA ILE A 97 -12.92 12.23 35.74
C ILE A 97 -13.52 12.00 34.34
N ILE A 98 -13.79 13.09 33.62
CA ILE A 98 -14.32 13.04 32.24
C ILE A 98 -13.26 13.58 31.29
N GLU A 99 -13.06 12.92 30.14
CA GLU A 99 -12.24 13.45 29.06
C GLU A 99 -12.93 14.67 28.42
N LEU A 100 -12.44 15.87 28.72
CA LEU A 100 -12.93 17.12 28.13
C LEU A 100 -12.00 17.56 26.99
N SER A 101 -12.60 17.91 25.84
CA SER A 101 -11.86 18.52 24.74
C SER A 101 -11.37 19.92 25.12
N THR A 102 -10.14 20.28 24.73
CA THR A 102 -9.57 21.62 24.97
C THR A 102 -10.44 22.74 24.41
N ASN A 103 -11.19 22.48 23.33
CA ASN A 103 -12.15 23.40 22.75
C ASN A 103 -13.37 23.65 23.66
N GLU A 104 -13.85 22.63 24.36
CA GLU A 104 -15.00 22.75 25.27
C GLU A 104 -14.62 23.51 26.54
N ILE A 105 -13.42 23.25 27.07
CA ILE A 105 -12.84 24.00 28.20
C ILE A 105 -12.68 25.47 27.81
N ALA A 106 -12.16 25.73 26.61
CA ALA A 106 -11.97 27.10 26.11
C ALA A 106 -13.29 27.87 25.98
N LYS A 107 -14.35 27.23 25.51
CA LYS A 107 -15.69 27.85 25.41
C LYS A 107 -16.31 28.17 26.77
N ARG A 108 -16.18 27.27 27.76
CA ARG A 108 -16.76 27.45 29.10
C ARG A 108 -16.04 28.53 29.91
N ASN A 109 -14.73 28.62 29.78
CA ASN A 109 -13.88 29.49 30.58
C ASN A 109 -13.39 30.76 29.84
N ASN A 110 -13.95 31.04 28.66
CA ASN A 110 -13.51 32.14 27.77
C ASN A 110 -11.99 32.12 27.48
N TRP A 111 -11.36 30.94 27.44
CA TRP A 111 -9.94 30.82 27.10
C TRP A 111 -9.72 30.84 25.60
N ILE A 112 -8.54 31.31 25.19
CA ILE A 112 -8.05 31.15 23.83
C ILE A 112 -7.79 29.65 23.66
N GLY A 113 -8.52 29.03 22.74
CA GLY A 113 -8.44 27.59 22.45
C GLY A 113 -7.06 27.14 21.96
N PRO A 114 -6.89 25.86 21.58
CA PRO A 114 -5.62 25.37 21.08
C PRO A 114 -5.13 26.20 19.89
N ASN A 115 -3.88 26.65 19.95
CA ASN A 115 -3.24 27.40 18.87
C ASN A 115 -2.98 26.46 17.67
N GLN A 116 -3.98 26.32 16.81
CA GLN A 116 -3.88 25.54 15.58
C GLN A 116 -3.79 26.48 14.38
N PRO A 117 -2.92 26.18 13.40
CA PRO A 117 -2.87 26.94 12.16
C PRO A 117 -4.24 26.87 11.48
N LYS A 118 -4.86 28.03 11.23
CA LYS A 118 -6.05 28.13 10.39
C LYS A 118 -5.62 27.77 8.97
N TYR A 119 -5.83 26.52 8.58
CA TYR A 119 -5.82 26.17 7.16
C TYR A 119 -7.10 26.78 6.57
N SER A 120 -6.96 27.64 5.57
CA SER A 120 -8.05 28.06 4.70
C SER A 120 -8.52 26.84 3.90
N SER A 121 -9.25 25.95 4.56
CA SER A 121 -10.21 25.08 3.89
C SER A 121 -11.48 25.90 3.78
N ASP A 122 -11.97 26.04 2.56
CA ASP A 122 -13.16 26.79 2.21
C ASP A 122 -14.28 26.63 3.26
N HIS A 123 -14.87 27.78 3.59
CA HIS A 123 -16.00 28.00 4.46
C HIS A 123 -17.05 26.88 4.42
N GLU A 124 -17.22 26.17 5.54
CA GLU A 124 -18.53 25.71 5.99
C GLU A 124 -18.67 26.09 7.47
N GLY A 125 -19.16 27.31 7.70
CA GLY A 125 -19.42 27.87 9.02
C GLY A 125 -19.51 29.39 8.91
N GLU A 126 -20.74 29.89 8.86
CA GLU A 126 -21.10 31.31 8.90
C GLU A 126 -20.32 32.06 9.98
N ASN A 127 -19.70 33.19 9.59
CA ASN A 127 -19.82 34.49 10.24
C ASN A 127 -18.98 35.50 9.44
N ASP A 128 -19.67 36.53 8.94
CA ASP A 128 -19.13 37.73 8.29
C ASP A 128 -18.01 38.37 9.12
N ILE A 129 -16.81 38.49 8.54
CA ILE A 129 -15.89 39.61 8.78
C ILE A 129 -15.20 39.90 7.44
N GLU A 130 -15.60 41.00 6.81
CA GLU A 130 -14.81 41.66 5.75
C GLU A 130 -13.49 42.10 6.37
N ASP A 131 -12.35 41.60 5.87
CA ASP A 131 -11.04 42.14 6.24
C ASP A 131 -10.21 42.38 4.97
N ASP A 132 -10.16 43.66 4.62
CA ASP A 132 -9.33 44.30 3.62
C ASP A 132 -7.91 44.41 4.18
N SER A 133 -7.02 43.50 3.79
CA SER A 133 -5.58 43.69 3.97
C SER A 133 -4.79 42.99 2.87
N ASN A 134 -4.65 43.69 1.73
CA ASN A 134 -3.51 43.51 0.85
C ASN A 134 -2.24 44.01 1.57
N GLU A 135 -1.65 43.18 2.44
CA GLU A 135 -0.26 43.37 2.86
C GLU A 135 0.65 42.60 1.90
N GLU A 136 1.28 43.35 0.99
CA GLU A 136 2.46 42.91 0.25
C GLU A 136 3.56 42.57 1.28
N VAL A 137 3.78 41.28 1.51
CA VAL A 137 4.89 40.82 2.34
C VAL A 137 6.19 41.03 1.56
N GLU A 138 6.92 42.09 1.89
CA GLU A 138 8.28 42.31 1.40
C GLU A 138 9.20 41.20 1.93
N ASP A 139 9.75 40.39 1.03
CA ASP A 139 10.72 39.34 1.38
C ASP A 139 12.02 39.99 1.88
N ILE A 140 12.28 39.85 3.18
CA ILE A 140 13.52 40.34 3.82
C ILE A 140 14.70 39.48 3.32
N PRO A 141 15.72 40.07 2.66
CA PRO A 141 16.89 39.33 2.18
C PRO A 141 17.61 38.63 3.34
N GLY A 142 17.75 37.30 3.24
CA GLY A 142 18.41 36.46 4.26
C GLY A 142 17.48 35.63 5.16
N MET A 143 16.17 35.88 5.13
CA MET A 143 15.15 35.04 5.79
C MET A 143 14.30 34.22 4.80
N GLU A 144 14.77 34.13 3.56
CA GLU A 144 14.11 33.45 2.46
C GLU A 144 14.00 31.94 2.72
N LEU A 145 12.81 31.46 3.08
CA LEU A 145 12.54 30.03 3.22
C LEU A 145 12.36 29.40 1.83
N HIS A 146 13.43 28.87 1.26
CA HIS A 146 13.36 28.03 0.06
C HIS A 146 12.63 26.70 0.36
N THR A 147 11.30 26.73 0.33
CA THR A 147 10.48 25.54 0.55
C THR A 147 10.55 24.62 -0.68
N LYS A 148 11.32 23.53 -0.58
CA LYS A 148 11.16 22.41 -1.51
C LYS A 148 9.72 21.91 -1.37
N LYS A 149 8.94 22.01 -2.45
CA LYS A 149 7.57 21.49 -2.53
C LYS A 149 7.58 19.97 -2.26
N VAL A 150 7.50 19.59 -0.99
CA VAL A 150 7.19 18.22 -0.59
C VAL A 150 5.76 17.99 -1.05
N LYS A 151 5.56 17.07 -2.00
CA LYS A 151 4.21 16.59 -2.32
C LYS A 151 3.70 15.83 -1.10
N ILE A 152 3.07 16.55 -0.18
CA ILE A 152 2.29 15.97 0.90
C ILE A 152 1.13 15.27 0.21
N VAL A 153 1.21 13.94 0.11
CA VAL A 153 0.09 13.13 -0.34
C VAL A 153 -0.91 13.16 0.80
N GLU A 154 -1.81 14.14 0.77
CA GLU A 154 -2.93 14.23 1.70
C GLU A 154 -3.68 12.91 1.66
N LYS A 155 -3.63 12.18 2.78
CA LYS A 155 -4.49 11.02 2.99
C LYS A 155 -5.90 11.58 3.17
N LYS A 156 -6.63 11.73 2.06
CA LYS A 156 -8.06 12.07 2.10
C LYS A 156 -8.76 11.06 3.03
N THR A 157 -9.16 11.51 4.20
CA THR A 157 -10.03 10.77 5.11
C THR A 157 -11.38 10.73 4.43
N LYS A 158 -11.66 9.63 3.72
CA LYS A 158 -12.97 9.46 3.10
C LYS A 158 -14.00 9.31 4.20
N LYS A 159 -14.93 10.26 4.28
CA LYS A 159 -16.14 10.11 5.08
C LYS A 159 -17.00 9.01 4.44
N PHE A 160 -17.53 8.10 5.25
CA PHE A 160 -18.43 7.04 4.79
C PHE A 160 -19.86 7.44 5.12
N GLU A 161 -20.66 7.73 4.10
CA GLU A 161 -22.08 8.11 4.27
C GLU A 161 -22.99 6.89 4.37
N THR A 162 -22.59 5.76 3.77
CA THR A 162 -23.41 4.54 3.72
C THR A 162 -22.64 3.25 4.04
N GLU A 163 -23.34 2.26 4.61
CA GLU A 163 -22.78 0.92 4.87
C GLU A 163 -22.28 0.24 3.58
N LYS A 164 -22.90 0.54 2.44
CA LYS A 164 -22.48 0.05 1.12
C LYS A 164 -21.09 0.56 0.76
N ASP A 165 -20.75 1.79 1.12
CA ASP A 165 -19.45 2.37 0.80
C ASP A 165 -18.35 1.81 1.69
N VAL A 166 -18.65 1.53 2.96
CA VAL A 166 -17.76 0.76 3.86
C VAL A 166 -17.45 -0.62 3.25
N LYS A 167 -18.48 -1.36 2.80
CA LYS A 167 -18.31 -2.67 2.14
C LYS A 167 -17.48 -2.56 0.85
N LYS A 168 -17.67 -1.51 0.04
CA LYS A 168 -16.87 -1.27 -1.17
C LYS A 168 -15.41 -0.95 -0.82
N GLU A 169 -15.15 -0.16 0.21
CA GLU A 169 -13.78 0.19 0.64
C GLU A 169 -13.04 -1.06 1.14
N LEU A 170 -13.69 -1.87 1.98
CA LEU A 170 -13.16 -3.17 2.44
C LEU A 170 -12.84 -4.09 1.27
N LYS A 171 -13.74 -4.20 0.29
CA LYS A 171 -13.48 -4.96 -0.95
C LYS A 171 -12.30 -4.40 -1.74
N LYS A 172 -12.17 -3.06 -1.86
CA LYS A 172 -11.04 -2.40 -2.54
C LYS A 172 -9.71 -2.64 -1.82
N ILE A 173 -9.70 -2.63 -0.49
CA ILE A 173 -8.51 -2.92 0.31
C ILE A 173 -8.11 -4.38 0.09
N ALA A 174 -9.06 -5.32 0.20
CA ALA A 174 -8.83 -6.74 -0.02
C ALA A 174 -8.36 -7.05 -1.46
N THR A 175 -8.91 -6.40 -2.48
CA THR A 175 -8.45 -6.62 -3.86
C THR A 175 -7.05 -6.05 -4.08
N LYS A 176 -6.72 -4.89 -3.48
CA LYS A 176 -5.37 -4.31 -3.54
C LYS A 176 -4.33 -5.19 -2.85
N THR A 177 -4.62 -5.77 -1.69
CA THR A 177 -3.69 -6.68 -1.00
C THR A 177 -3.41 -7.92 -1.85
N VAL A 178 -4.46 -8.53 -2.41
CA VAL A 178 -4.32 -9.67 -3.33
C VAL A 178 -3.53 -9.29 -4.59
N GLN A 179 -3.81 -8.14 -5.20
CA GLN A 179 -3.14 -7.66 -6.42
C GLN A 179 -1.65 -7.37 -6.21
N LYS A 180 -1.26 -6.92 -5.01
CA LYS A 180 0.14 -6.65 -4.64
C LYS A 180 0.95 -7.92 -4.35
N SER A 181 0.29 -9.06 -4.11
CA SER A 181 1.00 -10.31 -3.83
C SER A 181 1.87 -10.76 -5.01
N LYS A 182 3.10 -11.20 -4.72
CA LYS A 182 4.10 -11.57 -5.73
C LYS A 182 3.61 -12.72 -6.62
N VAL A 183 2.95 -13.69 -6.03
CA VAL A 183 2.43 -14.86 -6.76
C VAL A 183 1.27 -14.47 -7.68
N PHE A 184 0.40 -13.54 -7.28
CA PHE A 184 -0.66 -13.02 -8.16
C PHE A 184 -0.09 -12.18 -9.31
N GLN A 185 0.92 -11.34 -9.05
CA GLN A 185 1.62 -10.61 -10.10
C GLN A 185 2.30 -11.57 -11.11
N MET A 186 2.92 -12.63 -10.62
CA MET A 186 3.50 -13.68 -11.47
C MET A 186 2.42 -14.38 -12.31
N LYS A 187 1.25 -14.68 -11.73
CA LYS A 187 0.11 -15.26 -12.46
C LYS A 187 -0.34 -14.35 -13.60
N ASN A 188 -0.56 -13.07 -13.32
CA ASN A 188 -0.98 -12.10 -14.33
C ASN A 188 0.07 -11.93 -15.43
N LYS A 189 1.35 -11.96 -15.09
CA LYS A 189 2.45 -11.90 -16.07
C LYS A 189 2.43 -13.11 -17.00
N MET A 190 2.22 -14.31 -16.45
CA MET A 190 2.11 -15.55 -17.24
C MET A 190 0.89 -15.54 -18.15
N GLU A 191 -0.25 -15.08 -17.64
CA GLU A 191 -1.48 -14.95 -18.41
C GLU A 191 -1.34 -13.92 -19.55
N ARG A 192 -0.74 -12.76 -19.28
CA ARG A 192 -0.44 -11.75 -20.30
C ARG A 192 0.48 -12.29 -21.39
N GLN A 193 1.49 -13.08 -21.04
CA GLN A 193 2.34 -13.75 -22.04
C GLN A 193 1.56 -14.76 -22.87
N LYS A 194 0.65 -15.54 -22.25
CA LYS A 194 -0.21 -16.49 -22.95
C LYS A 194 -1.16 -15.77 -23.92
N GLN A 195 -1.79 -14.68 -23.48
CA GLN A 195 -2.65 -13.84 -24.32
C GLN A 195 -1.89 -13.25 -25.51
N LYS A 196 -0.67 -12.74 -25.30
CA LYS A 196 0.19 -12.25 -26.40
C LYS A 196 0.50 -13.34 -27.43
N ARG A 197 0.83 -14.55 -26.97
CA ARG A 197 1.08 -15.71 -27.85
C ARG A 197 -0.16 -16.09 -28.65
N ASN A 198 -1.31 -16.19 -27.99
CA ASN A 198 -2.59 -16.53 -28.63
C ASN A 198 -3.03 -15.45 -29.63
N HIS A 199 -2.82 -14.18 -29.31
CA HIS A 199 -3.10 -13.08 -30.23
C HIS A 199 -2.22 -13.18 -31.48
N TYR A 200 -0.93 -13.48 -31.30
CA TYR A 200 -0.01 -13.65 -32.42
C TYR A 200 -0.38 -14.85 -33.31
N SER A 201 -0.72 -16.01 -32.71
CA SER A 201 -1.16 -17.18 -33.49
C SER A 201 -2.44 -16.90 -34.28
N ARG A 202 -3.45 -16.29 -33.64
CA ARG A 202 -4.70 -15.89 -34.33
C ARG A 202 -4.45 -14.90 -35.47
N LYS A 203 -3.47 -14.00 -35.34
CA LYS A 203 -3.11 -13.05 -36.39
C LYS A 203 -2.44 -13.75 -37.58
N ILE A 204 -1.66 -14.80 -37.33
CA ILE A 204 -1.09 -15.64 -38.39
C ILE A 204 -2.19 -16.42 -39.09
N GLU A 205 -3.08 -17.07 -38.32
CA GLU A 205 -4.20 -17.85 -38.86
C GLU A 205 -5.15 -17.01 -39.72
N ARG A 206 -5.36 -15.72 -39.39
CA ARG A 206 -6.19 -14.80 -40.19
C ARG A 206 -5.52 -14.26 -41.46
N LYS A 207 -4.21 -14.45 -41.61
CA LYS A 207 -3.43 -13.97 -42.75
C LYS A 207 -3.20 -15.06 -43.81
N VAL A 208 -3.51 -16.31 -43.47
CA VAL A 208 -3.57 -17.46 -44.37
C VAL A 208 -5.01 -17.59 -44.84
#